data_AF-D5MKQ4-F1
#
_entry.id   AF-D5MKQ4-F1
#
_cell.length_a   1.000
_cell.length_b   1.000
_cell.length_c   1.000
_cell.angle_alpha   90.00
_cell.angle_beta   90.00
_cell.angle_gamma   90.00
#
_symmetry.space_group_name_H-M   'P 1'
#
loop_
_entity.id
_entity.type
_entity.pdbx_description
1 polymer ?
#
loop_
_entity_poly.entity_id
_entity_poly.type
_entity_poly.pdbx_seq_one_letter_code
_entity_poly.pdbx_strand_id
1 'polypeptide(L)' 'MAAPGLLIDFNRHGQPIGIEITAPSKVTLAALNRILRSLGVSPAKRGDLAPLRAA' A
#
# COMPACT_ATOMS: atom_id res chain seq x y z
N MET A 1 9.81 6.67 -3.74
CA MET A 1 8.84 7.01 -4.81
C MET A 1 7.57 6.24 -4.56
N ALA A 2 6.40 6.89 -4.55
CA ALA A 2 5.12 6.22 -4.46
C ALA A 2 4.85 5.42 -5.75
N ALA A 3 4.32 4.21 -5.63
CA ALA A 3 3.93 3.42 -6.80
C ALA A 3 2.59 3.95 -7.37
N PRO A 4 2.32 3.79 -8.68
CA PRO A 4 1.06 4.21 -9.27
C PRO A 4 -0.15 3.61 -8.52
N GLY A 5 -1.11 4.46 -8.15
CA GLY A 5 -2.32 4.04 -7.44
C GLY A 5 -2.16 3.83 -5.93
N LEU A 6 -1.03 4.21 -5.34
CA LEU A 6 -0.79 4.20 -3.89
C LEU A 6 -0.45 5.59 -3.37
N LEU A 7 -1.16 6.02 -2.33
CA LEU A 7 -0.81 7.18 -1.50
C LEU A 7 -0.39 6.69 -0.12
N ILE A 8 0.54 7.41 0.50
CA ILE A 8 0.98 7.14 1.88
C ILE A 8 0.68 8.38 2.69
N ASP A 9 -0.13 8.21 3.73
CA ASP A 9 -0.48 9.28 4.64
C ASP A 9 0.55 9.35 5.76
N PHE A 10 1.09 10.54 5.97
CA PHE A 10 2.03 10.81 7.05
C PHE A 10 1.38 11.78 8.05
N ASN A 11 1.61 11.54 9.33
CA ASN A 11 1.28 12.55 10.34
C ASN A 11 2.27 13.72 10.28
N ARG A 12 2.01 14.77 11.06
CA ARG A 12 2.86 15.98 11.17
C ARG A 12 4.32 15.70 11.60
N HIS A 13 4.60 14.52 12.15
CA HIS A 13 5.94 14.08 12.58
C HIS A 13 6.62 13.18 11.53
N GLY A 14 6.02 13.02 10.34
CA GLY A 14 6.58 12.21 9.26
C GLY A 14 6.43 10.70 9.46
N GLN A 15 5.56 10.26 10.38
CA GLN A 15 5.29 8.84 10.59
C GLN A 15 4.14 8.39 9.69
N PRO A 16 4.28 7.24 8.98
CA PRO A 16 3.20 6.71 8.16
C PRO A 16 2.04 6.26 9.05
N ILE A 17 0.83 6.71 8.73
CA ILE A 17 -0.41 6.37 9.46
C ILE A 17 -1.41 5.60 8.60
N GLY A 18 -1.27 5.67 7.27
CA GLY A 18 -2.18 5.04 6.32
C GLY A 18 -1.54 4.81 4.96
N ILE A 19 -2.11 3.86 4.22
CA ILE A 19 -1.87 3.68 2.79
C ILE A 19 -3.23 3.62 2.11
N GLU A 20 -3.45 4.50 1.13
CA GLU A 20 -4.68 4.53 0.34
C GLU A 20 -4.43 3.97 -1.06
N ILE A 21 -5.39 3.16 -1.53
CA ILE A 21 -5.38 2.58 -2.89
C ILE A 21 -6.37 3.37 -3.74
N THR A 22 -5.87 4.26 -4.58
CA THR A 22 -6.70 5.16 -5.42
C THR A 22 -6.98 4.59 -6.80
N ALA A 23 -6.21 3.59 -7.24
CA ALA A 23 -6.42 2.89 -8.49
C ALA A 23 -6.16 1.38 -8.30
N PRO A 24 -7.16 0.61 -7.80
CA PRO A 24 -7.00 -0.81 -7.47
C PRO A 24 -6.41 -1.64 -8.62
N SER A 25 -6.83 -1.38 -9.86
CA SER A 25 -6.36 -2.08 -11.06
C SER A 25 -4.88 -1.87 -11.38
N LYS A 26 -4.24 -0.85 -10.78
CA LYS A 26 -2.81 -0.53 -10.97
C LYS A 26 -1.94 -1.04 -9.82
N VAL A 27 -2.54 -1.52 -8.73
CA VAL A 27 -1.81 -1.98 -7.55
C VAL A 27 -1.52 -3.47 -7.64
N THR A 28 -0.26 -3.83 -7.43
CA THR A 28 0.16 -5.23 -7.26
C THR A 28 0.59 -5.49 -5.83
N LEU A 29 0.41 -6.71 -5.35
CA LEU A 29 0.89 -7.13 -4.01
C LEU A 29 2.41 -6.89 -3.86
N ALA A 30 3.18 -7.10 -4.92
CA ALA A 30 4.62 -6.88 -4.92
C ALA A 30 4.97 -5.38 -4.75
N ALA A 31 4.25 -4.49 -5.44
CA ALA A 31 4.45 -3.05 -5.31
C ALA A 31 4.08 -2.56 -3.89
N LEU A 32 2.95 -3.03 -3.35
CA LEU A 32 2.55 -2.72 -1.98
C LEU A 32 3.60 -3.20 -0.96
N ASN A 33 4.05 -4.45 -1.07
CA ASN A 33 5.03 -5.02 -0.14
C ASN A 33 6.41 -4.35 -0.22
N ARG A 34 6.78 -3.77 -1.36
CA ARG A 34 7.99 -2.95 -1.48
C ARG A 34 7.88 -1.68 -0.63
N ILE A 35 6.71 -1.03 -0.65
CA ILE A 35 6.44 0.16 0.16
C ILE A 35 6.42 -0.21 1.65
N LEU A 36 5.65 -1.23 2.04
CA LEU A 36 5.57 -1.67 3.44
C LEU A 36 6.96 -1.98 4.01
N ARG A 37 7.80 -2.69 3.25
CA ARG A 37 9.20 -2.95 3.64
C ARG A 37 10.02 -1.67 3.83
N SER A 38 9.87 -0.68 2.96
CA SER A 38 10.57 0.61 3.11
C SER A 38 10.11 1.41 4.34
N LEU A 39 8.89 1.16 4.83
CA LEU A 39 8.32 1.77 6.03
C LEU A 39 8.59 0.94 7.29
N GLY A 40 9.29 -0.20 7.19
CA GLY A 40 9.50 -1.11 8.32
C GLY A 40 8.25 -1.88 8.76
N VAL A 41 7.22 -1.93 7.91
CA VAL A 41 5.95 -2.61 8.18
C VAL A 41 5.96 -4.03 7.62
N SER A 42 5.33 -4.96 8.33
CA SER A 42 5.15 -6.34 7.87
C SER A 42 4.47 -6.40 6.49
N PRO A 43 4.89 -7.31 5.60
CA PRO A 43 4.29 -7.43 4.27
C PRO A 43 2.85 -7.93 4.36
N ALA A 44 2.00 -7.42 3.47
CA ALA A 44 0.66 -7.92 3.24
C ALA A 44 0.70 -9.29 2.53
N LYS A 45 -0.38 -10.05 2.71
CA LYS A 45 -0.65 -11.35 2.09
C LYS A 45 -1.66 -11.20 0.95
N ARG A 46 -1.76 -12.22 0.09
CA ARG A 46 -2.75 -12.23 -1.00
C ARG A 46 -4.19 -12.11 -0.50
N GLY A 47 -4.50 -12.67 0.67
CA GLY A 47 -5.82 -12.61 1.28
C GLY A 47 -6.23 -11.19 1.67
N ASP A 48 -5.28 -10.35 2.07
CA ASP A 48 -5.54 -8.97 2.50
C ASP A 48 -6.00 -8.08 1.33
N LEU A 49 -5.64 -8.45 0.09
CA LEU A 49 -6.07 -7.77 -1.13
C LEU A 49 -7.25 -8.47 -1.82
N ALA A 50 -7.85 -9.49 -1.22
CA ALA A 50 -8.96 -10.21 -1.83
C ALA A 50 -10.15 -9.28 -2.22
N PRO A 51 -10.56 -8.30 -1.38
CA PRO A 51 -11.65 -7.38 -1.74
C PRO A 51 -11.37 -6.56 -3.01
N LEU A 52 -10.11 -6.20 -3.25
CA LEU A 52 -9.71 -5.40 -4.42
C LEU A 52 -9.70 -6.21 -5.72
N ARG A 53 -9.67 -7.55 -5.65
CA ARG A 53 -9.70 -8.43 -6.82
C ARG A 53 -11.11 -8.78 -7.27
N ALA A 54 -12.11 -8.52 -6.43
CA ALA A 54 -13.51 -8.77 -6.71
C ALA A 54 -14.23 -7.56 -7.33
N ALA A 55 -13.55 -6.41 -7.41
CA ALA A 55 -14.06 -5.13 -7.92
C ALA A 55 -13.67 -4.86 -9.38
#